data_AF-A0AAV2IRM2-F1
#
_entry.id   AF-A0AAV2IRM2-F1
#
_cell.length_a   1.000
_cell.length_b   1.000
_cell.length_c   1.000
_cell.angle_alpha   90.00
_cell.angle_beta   90.00
_cell.angle_gamma   90.00
#
_symmetry.space_group_name_H-M   'P 1'
#
loop_
_entity.id
_entity.type
_entity.pdbx_description
1 polymer ?
#
loop_
_entity_poly.entity_id
_entity_poly.type
_entity_poly.pdbx_seq_one_letter_code
_entity_poly.pdbx_strand_id
1 'polypeptide(L)'
;ILVAHLYGRQVNMDPFISVARYYNLDIIEDCAESFSGFVHIGHPDSDLALFSFGVIKFSTSFGGSIIKVREEELYRQMHELYLKYPIQSNATYLKKLLKYFPLYTTLQVWPFPQLMQKSREMGMDWNATFVSFLRVFPNDLINNVRYRPSSALLSVMAGVQTSFNPASFDLQRIKCSYFQSNLTTSLKVIGTKTKINNFWLFPVVV
;
A
#
# COMPACT_ATOMS: atom_id res chain seq x y z
N ILE A 1 19.02 -7.36 4.91
CA ILE A 1 17.93 -7.21 5.92
C ILE A 1 16.72 -6.62 5.22
N LEU A 2 15.53 -7.20 5.39
CA LEU A 2 14.28 -6.59 4.92
C LEU A 2 13.43 -6.23 6.14
N VAL A 3 13.01 -4.96 6.24
CA VAL A 3 12.15 -4.46 7.32
C VAL A 3 10.84 -4.00 6.72
N ALA A 4 9.74 -4.63 7.12
CA ALA A 4 8.40 -4.26 6.66
C ALA A 4 7.67 -3.42 7.69
N HIS A 5 7.12 -2.29 7.26
CA HIS A 5 6.28 -1.42 8.06
C HIS A 5 4.81 -1.84 7.92
N LEU A 6 4.38 -2.75 8.80
CA LEU A 6 3.06 -3.37 8.70
C LEU A 6 1.95 -2.49 9.26
N TYR A 7 0.74 -2.64 8.70
CA TYR A 7 -0.50 -2.06 9.25
C TYR A 7 -0.51 -0.52 9.36
N GLY A 8 0.32 0.18 8.60
CA GLY A 8 0.46 1.64 8.69
C GLY A 8 1.42 2.10 9.77
N ARG A 9 2.13 1.19 10.43
CA ARG A 9 3.03 1.49 11.53
C ARG A 9 4.47 1.48 11.07
N GLN A 10 5.15 2.62 11.22
CA GLN A 10 6.55 2.72 10.84
C GLN A 10 7.44 2.35 12.04
N VAL A 11 8.39 1.47 11.77
CA VAL A 11 9.38 0.98 12.73
C VAL A 11 10.58 1.91 12.70
N ASN A 12 11.24 2.13 13.84
CA ASN A 12 12.50 2.88 13.84
C ASN A 12 13.58 2.09 13.08
N MET A 13 14.12 2.67 12.01
CA MET A 13 15.10 2.02 11.15
C MET A 13 16.53 2.08 11.70
N ASP A 14 16.89 3.05 12.56
CA ASP A 14 18.27 3.24 13.05
C ASP A 14 18.96 1.97 13.57
N PRO A 15 18.29 1.11 14.38
CA PRO A 15 18.92 -0.11 14.88
C PRO A 15 19.20 -1.13 13.78
N PHE A 16 18.30 -1.24 12.79
CA PHE A 16 18.47 -2.16 11.67
C PHE A 16 19.58 -1.68 10.73
N ILE A 17 19.65 -0.36 10.49
CA ILE A 17 20.73 0.27 9.72
C ILE A 17 22.09 0.00 10.40
N SER A 18 22.16 0.15 11.72
CA SER A 18 23.39 -0.08 12.48
C SER A 18 23.87 -1.54 12.36
N VAL A 19 22.94 -2.50 12.47
CA VAL A 19 23.25 -3.93 12.29
C VAL A 19 23.65 -4.23 10.85
N ALA A 20 22.92 -3.71 9.86
CA ALA A 20 23.23 -3.90 8.45
C ALA A 20 24.65 -3.42 8.12
N ARG A 21 25.03 -2.22 8.58
CA ARG A 21 26.37 -1.66 8.42
C ARG A 21 27.46 -2.52 9.08
N TYR A 22 27.23 -2.95 10.33
CA TYR A 22 28.20 -3.76 11.06
C TYR A 22 28.52 -5.08 10.35
N TYR A 23 27.50 -5.72 9.76
CA TYR A 23 27.65 -6.99 9.04
C TYR A 23 27.82 -6.84 7.52
N ASN A 24 27.94 -5.62 7.00
CA ASN A 24 28.01 -5.33 5.57
C ASN A 24 26.87 -6.00 4.76
N LEU A 25 25.64 -5.83 5.23
CA LEU A 25 24.42 -6.35 4.60
C LEU A 25 23.63 -5.22 3.96
N ASP A 26 23.03 -5.50 2.79
CA ASP A 26 22.04 -4.60 2.19
C ASP A 26 20.81 -4.47 3.09
N ILE A 27 20.13 -3.35 3.04
CA ILE A 27 18.89 -3.09 3.77
C ILE A 27 17.76 -2.58 2.86
N ILE A 28 16.63 -3.26 2.95
CA ILE A 28 15.42 -2.97 2.19
C ILE A 28 14.32 -2.58 3.17
N GLU A 29 13.74 -1.41 2.93
CA GLU A 29 12.60 -0.88 3.67
C GLU A 29 11.33 -1.10 2.85
N ASP A 30 10.43 -1.95 3.33
CA ASP A 30 9.13 -2.17 2.72
C ASP A 30 8.09 -1.22 3.34
N CYS A 31 7.80 -0.16 2.59
CA CYS A 31 6.82 0.88 2.93
C CYS A 31 5.45 0.62 2.30
N ALA A 32 5.20 -0.56 1.72
CA ALA A 32 3.97 -0.84 0.97
C ALA A 32 2.70 -0.68 1.82
N GLU A 33 2.77 -0.87 3.13
CA GLU A 33 1.66 -0.71 4.07
C GLU A 33 1.78 0.53 4.96
N SER A 34 2.79 1.38 4.76
CA SER A 34 3.07 2.53 5.62
C SER A 34 3.25 3.82 4.83
N PHE A 35 2.39 4.03 3.84
CA PHE A 35 2.36 5.29 3.12
C PHE A 35 2.15 6.45 4.11
N SER A 36 2.99 7.48 4.00
CA SER A 36 3.05 8.65 4.90
C SER A 36 3.09 9.95 4.11
N GLY A 37 2.43 9.98 2.96
CA GLY A 37 2.54 11.06 1.98
C GLY A 37 3.78 10.96 1.11
N PHE A 38 3.90 11.88 0.15
CA PHE A 38 4.96 11.88 -0.86
C PHE A 38 6.27 12.54 -0.42
N VAL A 39 6.28 13.23 0.73
CA VAL A 39 7.50 13.82 1.32
C VAL A 39 8.35 12.75 2.00
N HIS A 40 7.72 11.68 2.50
CA HIS A 40 8.41 10.61 3.20
C HIS A 40 8.84 9.50 2.24
N ILE A 41 10.15 9.45 1.95
CA ILE A 41 10.75 8.51 0.98
C ILE A 41 11.58 7.39 1.66
N GLY A 42 11.22 7.05 2.90
CA GLY A 42 11.93 6.06 3.73
C GLY A 42 13.23 6.62 4.33
N HIS A 43 13.93 5.81 5.11
CA HIS A 43 15.14 6.19 5.80
C HIS A 43 16.29 6.50 4.81
N PRO A 44 17.06 7.61 4.97
CA PRO A 44 18.12 8.00 4.03
C PRO A 44 19.19 6.93 3.78
N ASP A 45 19.52 6.17 4.84
CA ASP A 45 20.52 5.10 4.77
C ASP A 45 19.97 3.75 4.28
N SER A 46 18.68 3.64 3.98
CA SER A 46 18.13 2.42 3.39
C SER A 46 18.58 2.29 1.94
N ASP A 47 19.14 1.14 1.54
CA ASP A 47 19.57 0.92 0.14
C ASP A 47 18.40 0.98 -0.82
N LEU A 48 17.27 0.38 -0.41
CA LEU A 48 16.01 0.42 -1.12
C LEU A 48 14.87 0.82 -0.17
N ALA A 49 13.95 1.65 -0.66
CA ALA A 49 12.64 1.84 -0.04
C ALA A 49 11.52 1.59 -1.07
N LEU A 50 10.58 0.72 -0.73
CA LEU A 50 9.56 0.19 -1.64
C LEU A 50 8.18 0.74 -1.31
N PHE A 51 7.53 1.39 -2.28
CA PHE A 51 6.20 1.96 -2.14
C PHE A 51 5.21 1.31 -3.09
N SER A 52 4.00 1.03 -2.61
CA SER A 52 2.94 0.39 -3.39
C SER A 52 1.75 1.31 -3.59
N PHE A 53 1.26 1.36 -4.83
CA PHE A 53 0.05 2.09 -5.22
C PHE A 53 -1.05 1.13 -5.69
N GLY A 54 -1.02 -0.11 -5.17
CA GLY A 54 -1.98 -1.16 -5.46
C GLY A 54 -3.40 -0.85 -4.95
N VAL A 55 -4.35 -1.70 -5.35
CA VAL A 55 -5.80 -1.48 -5.23
C VAL A 55 -6.25 -1.09 -3.81
N ILE A 56 -5.73 -1.76 -2.79
CA ILE A 56 -6.12 -1.59 -1.38
C ILE A 56 -5.21 -0.61 -0.61
N LYS A 57 -4.37 0.15 -1.30
CA LYS A 57 -3.47 1.12 -0.69
C LYS A 57 -4.18 2.46 -0.53
N PHE A 58 -3.78 3.24 0.47
CA PHE A 58 -4.41 4.52 0.77
C PHE A 58 -4.42 5.44 -0.46
N SER A 59 -3.24 5.66 -1.05
CA SER A 59 -3.05 6.46 -2.24
C SER A 59 -3.08 5.57 -3.50
N THR A 60 -4.14 4.79 -3.69
CA THR A 60 -4.20 3.81 -4.79
C THR A 60 -4.18 4.47 -6.17
N SER A 61 -3.41 3.91 -7.10
CA SER A 61 -3.53 4.15 -8.55
C SER A 61 -4.04 2.88 -9.24
N PHE A 62 -4.74 2.02 -8.50
CA PHE A 62 -5.15 0.68 -8.92
C PHE A 62 -3.98 -0.17 -9.44
N GLY A 63 -2.74 0.13 -9.04
CA GLY A 63 -1.52 -0.48 -9.56
C GLY A 63 -0.32 0.45 -9.47
N GLY A 64 0.86 -0.10 -9.75
CA GLY A 64 2.11 0.65 -9.73
C GLY A 64 2.85 0.61 -8.38
N SER A 65 4.12 0.96 -8.46
CA SER A 65 5.05 1.06 -7.34
C SER A 65 6.07 2.16 -7.64
N ILE A 66 6.66 2.71 -6.58
CA ILE A 66 7.82 3.59 -6.65
C ILE A 66 8.90 2.96 -5.78
N ILE A 67 10.15 3.01 -6.25
CA ILE A 67 11.30 2.50 -5.52
C ILE A 67 12.28 3.64 -5.40
N LYS A 68 12.67 3.97 -4.16
CA LYS A 68 13.88 4.78 -3.92
C LYS A 68 15.07 3.82 -3.93
N VAL A 69 16.08 4.16 -4.71
CA VAL A 69 17.38 3.47 -4.69
C VAL A 69 18.43 4.48 -4.22
N ARG A 70 19.21 4.12 -3.21
CA ARG A 70 20.19 5.02 -2.59
C ARG A 70 21.42 5.20 -3.47
N GLU A 71 21.99 4.08 -3.93
CA GLU A 71 23.24 4.06 -4.70
C GLU A 71 22.96 4.16 -6.20
N GLU A 72 23.63 5.08 -6.89
CA GLU A 72 23.43 5.36 -8.32
C GLU A 72 23.77 4.16 -9.20
N GLU A 73 24.84 3.43 -8.88
CA GLU A 73 25.26 2.27 -9.66
C GLU A 73 24.25 1.11 -9.53
N LEU A 74 23.71 0.88 -8.32
CA LEU A 74 22.63 -0.08 -8.11
C LEU A 74 21.37 0.33 -8.88
N TYR A 75 21.03 1.63 -8.86
CA TYR A 75 19.92 2.16 -9.64
C TYR A 75 20.08 1.87 -11.13
N ARG A 76 21.28 2.13 -11.69
CA ARG A 76 21.58 1.89 -13.11
C ARG A 76 21.38 0.42 -13.48
N GLN A 77 21.93 -0.50 -12.67
CA GLN A 77 21.79 -1.94 -12.88
C GLN A 77 20.33 -2.40 -12.82
N MET A 78 19.58 -1.94 -11.81
CA MET A 78 18.14 -2.22 -11.69
C MET A 78 17.36 -1.65 -12.87
N HIS A 79 17.70 -0.45 -13.32
CA HIS A 79 17.06 0.22 -14.45
C HIS A 79 17.30 -0.53 -15.77
N GLU A 80 18.53 -0.99 -16.03
CA GLU A 80 18.87 -1.81 -17.20
C GLU A 80 18.09 -3.13 -17.25
N LEU A 81 17.91 -3.79 -16.10
CA LEU A 81 17.05 -4.97 -16.01
C LEU A 81 15.58 -4.63 -16.26
N TYR A 82 15.10 -3.53 -15.67
CA TYR A 82 13.73 -3.05 -15.82
C TYR A 82 13.38 -2.69 -17.27
N LEU A 83 14.31 -2.11 -18.04
CA LEU A 83 14.12 -1.78 -19.45
C LEU A 83 13.87 -3.01 -20.34
N LYS A 84 14.32 -4.20 -19.92
CA LYS A 84 14.09 -5.47 -20.63
C LYS A 84 12.64 -5.96 -20.50
N TYR A 85 11.87 -5.44 -19.54
CA TYR A 85 10.49 -5.87 -19.34
C TYR A 85 9.54 -5.27 -20.40
N PRO A 86 8.55 -6.04 -20.87
CA PRO A 86 7.52 -5.54 -21.77
C PRO A 86 6.69 -4.44 -21.10
N ILE A 87 6.17 -3.51 -21.89
CA ILE A 87 5.24 -2.48 -21.41
C ILE A 87 3.84 -3.09 -21.33
N GLN A 88 3.16 -2.91 -20.20
CA GLN A 88 1.76 -3.28 -20.05
C GLN A 88 0.87 -2.45 -20.99
N SER A 89 -0.09 -3.09 -21.66
CA SER A 89 -1.03 -2.37 -22.51
C SER A 89 -2.02 -1.52 -21.70
N ASN A 90 -2.45 -0.38 -22.25
CA ASN A 90 -3.51 0.42 -21.65
C ASN A 90 -4.83 -0.35 -21.52
N ALA A 91 -5.12 -1.28 -22.43
CA ALA A 91 -6.30 -2.14 -22.35
C ALA A 91 -6.23 -3.09 -21.14
N THR A 92 -5.04 -3.63 -20.81
CA THR A 92 -4.83 -4.46 -19.62
C THR A 92 -5.11 -3.65 -18.36
N TYR A 93 -4.61 -2.42 -18.29
CA TYR A 93 -4.88 -1.52 -17.18
C TYR A 93 -6.37 -1.13 -17.09
N LEU A 94 -7.02 -0.82 -18.21
CA LEU A 94 -8.45 -0.52 -18.26
C LEU A 94 -9.31 -1.71 -17.78
N LYS A 95 -9.00 -2.94 -18.22
CA LYS A 95 -9.66 -4.16 -17.72
C LYS A 95 -9.54 -4.28 -16.20
N LYS A 96 -8.38 -3.92 -15.64
CA LYS A 96 -8.16 -3.88 -14.19
C LYS A 96 -9.06 -2.85 -13.52
N LEU A 97 -9.17 -1.63 -14.06
CA LEU A 97 -10.07 -0.61 -13.54
C LEU A 97 -11.54 -1.07 -13.58
N LEU A 98 -11.98 -1.62 -14.71
CA LEU A 98 -13.34 -2.14 -14.88
C LEU A 98 -13.65 -3.29 -13.90
N LYS A 99 -12.67 -4.16 -13.59
CA LYS A 99 -12.83 -5.21 -12.56
C LYS A 99 -13.17 -4.62 -11.19
N TYR A 100 -12.52 -3.52 -10.79
CA TYR A 100 -12.70 -2.92 -9.47
C TYR A 100 -13.78 -1.84 -9.41
N PHE A 101 -14.29 -1.39 -10.56
CA PHE A 101 -15.34 -0.38 -10.64
C PHE A 101 -16.62 -0.77 -9.87
N PRO A 102 -17.16 -2.00 -9.97
CA PRO A 102 -18.32 -2.40 -9.18
C PRO A 102 -18.05 -2.36 -7.68
N LEU A 103 -16.87 -2.84 -7.27
CA LEU A 103 -16.45 -2.86 -5.88
C LEU A 103 -16.33 -1.44 -5.29
N TYR A 104 -15.72 -0.53 -6.03
CA TYR A 104 -15.59 0.85 -5.58
C TYR A 104 -16.96 1.53 -5.49
N THR A 105 -17.82 1.29 -6.48
CA THR A 105 -19.18 1.83 -6.52
C THR A 105 -20.01 1.34 -5.33
N THR A 106 -19.96 0.04 -5.01
CA THR A 106 -20.71 -0.53 -3.89
C THR A 106 -20.24 -0.02 -2.53
N LEU A 107 -18.95 0.30 -2.37
CA LEU A 107 -18.36 0.74 -1.11
C LEU A 107 -18.39 2.26 -0.89
N GLN A 108 -18.41 3.07 -1.95
CA GLN A 108 -18.19 4.52 -1.84
C GLN A 108 -19.35 5.38 -2.36
N VAL A 109 -20.23 4.84 -3.21
CA VAL A 109 -21.26 5.64 -3.88
C VAL A 109 -22.64 5.35 -3.27
N TRP A 110 -23.30 6.40 -2.78
CA TRP A 110 -24.69 6.30 -2.31
C TRP A 110 -25.59 5.77 -3.46
N PRO A 111 -26.55 4.85 -3.20
CA PRO A 111 -27.00 4.31 -1.91
C PRO A 111 -26.40 2.95 -1.55
N PHE A 112 -25.41 2.48 -2.29
CA PHE A 112 -24.98 1.09 -2.23
C PHE A 112 -24.39 0.66 -0.88
N PRO A 113 -23.57 1.48 -0.17
CA PRO A 113 -23.08 1.12 1.16
C PRO A 113 -24.20 0.83 2.16
N GLN A 114 -25.31 1.57 2.12
CA GLN A 114 -26.45 1.39 3.00
C GLN A 114 -27.20 0.08 2.70
N LEU A 115 -27.36 -0.25 1.41
CA LEU A 115 -27.94 -1.53 1.01
C LEU A 115 -27.05 -2.70 1.47
N MET A 116 -25.73 -2.53 1.35
CA MET A 116 -24.76 -3.52 1.81
C MET A 116 -24.85 -3.74 3.32
N GLN A 117 -24.93 -2.66 4.11
CA GLN A 117 -25.13 -2.76 5.56
C GLN A 117 -26.41 -3.52 5.91
N LYS A 118 -27.55 -3.17 5.29
CA LYS A 118 -28.82 -3.87 5.50
C LYS A 118 -28.77 -5.35 5.12
N SER A 119 -28.09 -5.71 4.03
CA SER A 119 -27.93 -7.12 3.65
C SER A 119 -27.12 -7.91 4.69
N ARG A 120 -26.11 -7.30 5.33
CA ARG A 120 -25.35 -7.92 6.43
C ARG A 120 -26.21 -8.11 7.67
N GLU A 121 -27.09 -7.15 7.97
CA GLU A 121 -28.10 -7.27 9.03
C GLU A 121 -29.10 -8.42 8.76
N MET A 122 -29.38 -8.71 7.49
CA MET A 122 -30.16 -9.89 7.06
C MET A 122 -29.36 -11.21 7.04
N GLY A 123 -28.11 -11.21 7.53
CA GLY A 123 -27.28 -12.40 7.65
C GLY A 123 -26.48 -12.77 6.39
N MET A 124 -26.41 -11.91 5.37
CA MET A 124 -25.57 -12.15 4.20
C MET A 124 -24.09 -11.85 4.52
N ASP A 125 -23.20 -12.84 4.31
CA ASP A 125 -21.75 -12.64 4.40
C ASP A 125 -21.14 -12.38 3.01
N TRP A 126 -20.62 -11.16 2.84
CA TRP A 126 -19.96 -10.72 1.61
C TRP A 126 -18.43 -10.85 1.65
N ASN A 127 -17.84 -11.28 2.77
CA ASN A 127 -16.39 -11.29 2.96
C ASN A 127 -15.67 -12.13 1.91
N ALA A 128 -16.11 -13.37 1.68
CA ALA A 128 -15.49 -14.25 0.70
C ALA A 128 -15.52 -13.64 -0.72
N THR A 129 -16.64 -13.02 -1.08
CA THR A 129 -16.81 -12.31 -2.35
C THR A 129 -15.80 -11.18 -2.48
N PHE A 130 -15.72 -10.29 -1.49
CA PHE A 130 -14.77 -9.17 -1.53
C PHE A 130 -13.31 -9.62 -1.58
N VAL A 131 -12.94 -10.60 -0.75
CA VAL A 131 -11.59 -11.15 -0.72
C VAL A 131 -11.22 -11.74 -2.07
N SER A 132 -12.13 -12.46 -2.73
CA SER A 132 -11.88 -13.02 -4.06
C SER A 132 -11.66 -11.94 -5.14
N PHE A 133 -12.43 -10.84 -5.09
CA PHE A 133 -12.25 -9.71 -6.00
C PHE A 133 -10.89 -9.03 -5.83
N LEU A 134 -10.43 -8.90 -4.58
CA LEU A 134 -9.19 -8.22 -4.22
C LEU A 134 -7.92 -9.04 -4.48
N ARG A 135 -8.02 -10.35 -4.75
CA ARG A 135 -6.84 -11.14 -5.15
C ARG A 135 -6.31 -10.64 -6.48
N VAL A 136 -5.08 -10.14 -6.45
CA VAL A 136 -4.39 -9.55 -7.60
C VAL A 136 -3.64 -10.61 -8.41
N PHE A 137 -3.13 -11.68 -7.77
CA PHE A 137 -2.29 -12.70 -8.40
C PHE A 137 -2.73 -14.10 -8.00
N PRO A 138 -3.62 -14.75 -8.77
CA PRO A 138 -4.08 -16.09 -8.45
C PRO A 138 -3.04 -17.17 -8.78
N ASN A 139 -2.19 -16.98 -9.79
CA ASN A 139 -1.12 -17.91 -10.20
C ASN A 139 0.05 -17.16 -10.86
N ASP A 140 1.28 -17.69 -10.80
CA ASP A 140 2.49 -17.18 -11.46
C ASP A 140 2.77 -15.68 -11.22
N LEU A 141 3.07 -15.36 -9.95
CA LEU A 141 3.35 -13.99 -9.51
C LEU A 141 4.46 -13.34 -10.34
N ILE A 142 5.56 -14.06 -10.58
CA ILE A 142 6.78 -13.51 -11.19
C ILE A 142 6.51 -13.04 -12.61
N ASN A 143 5.84 -13.85 -13.45
CA ASN A 143 5.55 -13.43 -14.81
C ASN A 143 4.50 -12.32 -14.86
N ASN A 144 3.58 -12.28 -13.90
CA ASN A 144 2.53 -11.25 -13.84
C ASN A 144 3.01 -9.87 -13.36
N VAL A 145 4.18 -9.78 -12.72
CA VAL A 145 4.75 -8.50 -12.24
C VAL A 145 5.87 -7.96 -13.11
N ARG A 146 6.42 -8.76 -14.04
CA ARG A 146 7.52 -8.37 -14.95
C ARG A 146 7.04 -7.53 -16.14
N TYR A 147 6.36 -6.43 -15.84
CA TYR A 147 5.91 -5.44 -16.81
C TYR A 147 6.29 -4.03 -16.38
N ARG A 148 6.62 -3.21 -17.35
CA ARG A 148 6.65 -1.75 -17.18
C ARG A 148 5.22 -1.21 -17.19
N PRO A 149 4.92 -0.13 -16.44
CA PRO A 149 3.58 0.44 -16.37
C PRO A 149 3.17 1.00 -17.73
N SER A 150 1.87 0.95 -18.01
CA SER A 150 1.31 1.59 -19.21
C SER A 150 1.30 3.12 -19.05
N SER A 151 1.21 3.85 -20.17
CA SER A 151 1.12 5.32 -20.11
C SER A 151 -0.12 5.80 -19.34
N ALA A 152 -1.23 5.08 -19.44
CA ALA A 152 -2.44 5.35 -18.65
C ALA A 152 -2.19 5.16 -17.15
N LEU A 153 -1.50 4.10 -16.73
CA LEU A 153 -1.15 3.90 -15.33
C LEU A 153 -0.22 5.01 -14.82
N LEU A 154 0.81 5.38 -15.59
CA LEU A 154 1.71 6.47 -15.23
C LEU A 154 0.96 7.81 -15.08
N SER A 155 0.02 8.10 -15.98
CA SER A 155 -0.82 9.30 -15.91
C SER A 155 -1.67 9.34 -14.64
N VAL A 156 -2.29 8.21 -14.27
CA VAL A 156 -3.05 8.11 -13.02
C VAL A 156 -2.14 8.26 -11.80
N MET A 157 -0.96 7.63 -11.79
CA MET A 157 0.01 7.78 -10.69
C MET A 157 0.46 9.23 -10.52
N ALA A 158 0.76 9.92 -11.63
CA ALA A 158 1.10 11.33 -11.61
C ALA A 158 -0.07 12.19 -11.09
N GLY A 159 -1.29 11.92 -11.54
CA GLY A 159 -2.49 12.62 -11.05
C GLY A 159 -2.74 12.40 -9.55
N VAL A 160 -2.58 11.18 -9.06
CA VAL A 160 -2.70 10.85 -7.62
C VAL A 160 -1.65 11.60 -6.79
N GLN A 161 -0.42 11.70 -7.30
CA GLN A 161 0.64 12.43 -6.62
C GLN A 161 0.40 13.94 -6.60
N THR A 162 0.01 14.54 -7.74
CA THR A 162 -0.19 15.99 -7.85
C THR A 162 -1.44 16.48 -7.12
N SER A 163 -2.48 15.64 -7.04
CA SER A 163 -3.72 15.93 -6.30
C SER A 163 -3.68 15.51 -4.84
N PHE A 164 -2.54 15.01 -4.34
CA PHE A 164 -2.43 14.56 -2.96
C PHE A 164 -2.72 15.69 -1.98
N ASN A 165 -3.68 15.46 -1.08
CA ASN A 165 -4.06 16.39 -0.04
C ASN A 165 -3.65 15.86 1.35
N PRO A 166 -2.60 16.44 1.97
CA PRO A 166 -2.15 16.03 3.30
C PRO A 166 -3.24 16.13 4.37
N ALA A 167 -4.11 17.14 4.31
CA ALA A 167 -5.17 17.31 5.30
C ALA A 167 -6.22 16.19 5.24
N SER A 168 -6.52 15.68 4.05
CA SER A 168 -7.43 14.52 3.87
C SER A 168 -6.81 13.24 4.44
N PHE A 169 -5.52 13.04 4.20
CA PHE A 169 -4.75 11.93 4.76
C PHE A 169 -4.71 12.00 6.30
N ASP A 170 -4.45 13.18 6.87
CA ASP A 170 -4.43 13.38 8.31
C ASP A 170 -5.80 13.18 8.96
N LEU A 171 -6.89 13.57 8.29
CA LEU A 171 -8.23 13.36 8.80
C LEU A 171 -8.53 11.87 9.04
N GLN A 172 -8.07 10.98 8.16
CA GLN A 172 -8.21 9.54 8.36
C GLN A 172 -7.46 9.09 9.63
N ARG A 173 -6.20 9.50 9.77
CA ARG A 173 -5.37 9.19 10.95
C ARG A 173 -6.02 9.67 12.25
N ILE A 174 -6.62 10.86 12.25
CA ILE A 174 -7.36 11.41 13.40
C ILE A 174 -8.56 10.52 13.74
N LYS A 175 -9.38 10.15 12.74
CA LYS A 175 -10.54 9.26 12.95
C LYS A 175 -10.13 7.91 13.52
N CYS A 176 -9.06 7.30 13.00
CA CYS A 176 -8.56 6.03 13.50
C CYS A 176 -7.96 6.13 14.91
N SER A 177 -7.30 7.25 15.23
CA SER A 177 -6.79 7.52 16.57
C SER A 177 -7.92 7.67 17.58
N TYR A 178 -8.98 8.40 17.21
CA TYR A 178 -10.20 8.50 18.01
C TYR A 178 -10.87 7.14 18.20
N PHE A 179 -10.96 6.32 17.15
CA PHE A 179 -11.49 4.96 17.29
C PHE A 179 -10.63 4.12 18.27
N GLN A 180 -9.30 4.17 18.14
CA GLN A 180 -8.39 3.44 19.02
C GLN A 180 -8.54 3.84 20.49
N SER A 181 -8.74 5.12 20.80
CA SER A 181 -8.93 5.58 22.18
C SER A 181 -10.25 5.16 22.81
N ASN A 182 -11.22 4.75 22.00
CA ASN A 182 -12.55 4.30 22.44
C ASN A 182 -12.71 2.77 22.43
N LEU A 183 -11.65 2.02 22.14
CA LEU A 183 -11.70 0.55 22.19
C LEU A 183 -11.81 0.05 23.62
N THR A 184 -12.51 -1.06 23.79
CA THR A 184 -12.61 -1.76 25.08
C THR A 184 -11.24 -2.28 25.51
N THR A 185 -11.00 -2.26 26.83
CA THR A 185 -9.73 -2.73 27.42
C THR A 185 -9.47 -4.22 27.22
N SER A 186 -10.50 -5.00 26.86
CA SER A 186 -10.39 -6.41 26.48
C SER A 186 -9.62 -6.62 25.18
N LEU A 187 -9.60 -5.65 24.26
CA LEU A 187 -8.94 -5.78 22.97
C LEU A 187 -7.50 -5.28 23.05
N LYS A 188 -6.56 -6.12 22.63
CA LYS A 188 -5.15 -5.74 22.57
C LYS A 188 -4.79 -5.23 21.19
N VAL A 189 -4.48 -3.94 21.09
CA VAL A 189 -3.98 -3.31 19.85
C VAL A 189 -2.51 -3.65 19.64
N ILE A 190 -2.15 -4.10 18.43
CA ILE A 190 -0.78 -4.48 18.09
C ILE A 190 0.00 -3.30 17.52
N GLY A 191 1.30 -3.24 17.82
CA GLY A 191 2.25 -2.27 17.25
C GLY A 191 2.24 -0.88 17.91
N THR A 192 1.66 -0.74 19.09
CA THR A 192 1.51 0.52 19.83
C THR A 192 2.82 1.20 20.25
N LYS A 193 3.97 0.49 20.18
CA LYS A 193 5.30 1.05 20.48
C LYS A 193 5.87 1.93 19.34
N THR A 194 5.26 1.92 18.17
CA THR A 194 5.69 2.73 17.02
C THR A 194 5.28 4.18 17.19
N LYS A 195 6.16 5.13 16.82
CA LYS A 195 5.87 6.57 16.92
C LYS A 195 4.89 7.04 15.86
N ILE A 196 5.01 6.49 14.64
CA ILE A 196 4.18 6.85 13.49
C ILE A 196 3.20 5.71 13.23
N ASN A 197 1.92 6.07 13.16
CA ASN A 197 0.83 5.15 12.86
C ASN A 197 -0.21 5.84 11.96
N ASN A 198 -0.25 5.41 10.71
CA ASN A 198 -1.18 5.90 9.69
C ASN A 198 -2.32 4.91 9.40
N PHE A 199 -2.43 3.82 10.17
CA PHE A 199 -3.58 2.91 10.17
C PHE A 199 -3.96 2.37 8.78
N TRP A 200 -3.05 1.64 8.12
CA TRP A 200 -3.43 0.91 6.90
C TRP A 200 -4.41 -0.22 7.22
N LEU A 201 -4.18 -0.91 8.33
CA LEU A 201 -5.12 -1.83 8.96
C LEU A 201 -5.15 -1.58 10.46
N PHE A 202 -6.16 -2.12 11.12
CA PHE A 202 -6.34 -2.01 12.55
C PHE A 202 -6.14 -3.38 13.23
N PRO A 203 -4.90 -3.77 13.56
CA PRO A 203 -4.62 -5.10 14.11
C PRO A 203 -4.99 -5.17 15.60
N VAL A 204 -5.96 -6.01 15.92
CA VAL A 204 -6.40 -6.31 17.29
C VAL A 204 -6.36 -7.80 17.56
N VAL A 205 -6.00 -8.16 18.79
CA VAL A 205 -6.18 -9.51 19.32
C VAL A 205 -7.40 -9.48 20.23
N VAL A 206 -8.33 -10.40 19.96
CA VAL A 206 -9.58 -10.63 20.69
C VAL A 206 -9.35 -11.71 21.74
#